data_AF-A0A660Y7X6-F1
#
_entry.id   AF-A0A660Y7X6-F1
#
_cell.length_a   1.000
_cell.length_b   1.000
_cell.length_c   1.000
_cell.angle_alpha   90.00
_cell.angle_beta   90.00
_cell.angle_gamma   90.00
#
_symmetry.space_group_name_H-M   'P 1'
#
loop_
_entity.id
_entity.type
_entity.pdbx_description
1 polymer ?
#
loop_
_entity_poly.entity_id
_entity_poly.type
_entity_poly.pdbx_seq_one_letter_code
_entity_poly.pdbx_strand_id
1 'polypeptide(L)'
;MVRVYSTPSSFPVTKVARIIEDKGVSVAKRGAGAKIASAEITLTAKLTQASISPLTEVRGATTGQRDKAARTQTAIEQGLAWLNDCGLGIADWGLGNPKSEIRNPKSNRISVEFLEGHDVVLDTADGILRFDADTVTEVDGDLSVLYGLGLFHEFQHVAGLDEKACLHRTLTLYENMSEADKAALAGILSAPQLDTDKVFLRFLREGAGQPQEEKDRLIAWLRARTQIELPYNSQRVRQAIEQETEDLAALRMAIYNAIHDTYVEEVDTAHSARVADWCLENDIRLVGGRFSRAFYLDAMLMASAKLLPGRALQESIRTFEEAFKSAAFAFENETLKERGFSFDTLGGEAQTVINLTAKDKVSSAEIEGALTAFKKALRNFEASIMEEIDRIQTAESALIASERRALLTNLQSEIRNPKSGERMGGGESPAWNRLIHDRDE
;
A
#
# COMPACT_ATOMS: atom_id res chain seq x y z
N MET A 1 35.97 10.02 18.25
CA MET A 1 35.65 9.68 16.84
C MET A 1 34.86 8.39 16.92
N VAL A 2 33.52 8.49 16.98
CA VAL A 2 32.65 7.31 17.06
C VAL A 2 32.64 6.70 15.66
N ARG A 3 33.29 5.55 15.47
CA ARG A 3 33.03 4.72 14.30
C ARG A 3 31.62 4.18 14.48
N VAL A 4 30.65 4.83 13.83
CA VAL A 4 29.36 4.19 13.59
C VAL A 4 29.69 3.03 12.66
N TYR A 5 29.76 1.81 13.21
CA TYR A 5 29.77 0.62 12.37
C TYR A 5 28.50 0.69 11.54
N SER A 6 28.62 0.89 10.24
CA SER A 6 27.47 0.80 9.35
C SER A 6 26.98 -0.64 9.42
N THR A 7 25.87 -0.89 10.10
CA THR A 7 25.11 -2.13 9.92
C THR A 7 24.96 -2.36 8.42
N PRO A 8 25.29 -3.55 7.89
CA PRO A 8 25.12 -3.85 6.47
C PRO A 8 23.71 -3.47 6.02
N SER A 9 23.60 -2.79 4.87
CA SER A 9 22.30 -2.65 4.21
C SER A 9 21.98 -3.98 3.55
N SER A 10 20.76 -4.47 3.69
CA SER A 10 20.39 -5.79 3.19
C SER A 10 19.16 -5.71 2.32
N PHE A 11 19.25 -6.24 1.11
CA PHE A 11 18.10 -6.51 0.28
C PHE A 11 17.12 -7.35 1.10
N PRO A 12 15.86 -6.92 1.28
CA PRO A 12 14.96 -7.43 2.33
C PRO A 12 14.39 -8.84 2.07
N VAL A 13 15.15 -9.70 1.40
CA VAL A 13 14.83 -11.12 1.16
C VAL A 13 15.73 -11.98 2.04
N THR A 14 15.17 -12.36 3.20
CA THR A 14 15.80 -13.29 4.14
C THR A 14 15.63 -14.73 3.68
N LYS A 15 16.53 -15.61 4.10
CA LYS A 15 16.46 -17.04 3.84
C LYS A 15 15.78 -17.78 4.98
N VAL A 16 15.15 -18.91 4.67
CA VAL A 16 14.47 -19.78 5.65
C VAL A 16 15.37 -20.99 5.93
N ALA A 17 15.72 -21.21 7.20
CA ALA A 17 16.50 -22.38 7.61
C ALA A 17 15.65 -23.64 7.74
N ARG A 18 14.44 -23.50 8.31
CA ARG A 18 13.48 -24.59 8.46
C ARG A 18 12.06 -24.04 8.61
N ILE A 19 11.08 -24.87 8.29
CA ILE A 19 9.67 -24.61 8.56
C ILE A 19 9.21 -25.59 9.66
N ILE A 20 8.51 -25.06 10.66
CA ILE A 20 7.84 -25.86 11.67
C ILE A 20 6.46 -26.20 11.12
N GLU A 21 6.38 -27.30 10.38
CA GLU A 21 5.25 -27.67 9.52
C GLU A 21 3.90 -27.72 10.26
N ASP A 22 3.87 -28.25 11.49
CA ASP A 22 2.63 -28.36 12.27
C ASP A 22 2.09 -27.00 12.75
N LYS A 23 2.95 -25.99 12.80
CA LYS A 23 2.62 -24.61 13.18
C LYS A 23 2.53 -23.68 11.96
N GLY A 24 3.11 -24.07 10.83
CA GLY A 24 3.29 -23.21 9.67
C GLY A 24 4.13 -21.97 10.00
N VAL A 25 5.16 -22.12 10.83
CA VAL A 25 6.06 -21.03 11.25
C VAL A 25 7.42 -21.20 10.57
N SER A 26 7.86 -20.15 9.89
CA SER A 26 9.17 -20.13 9.21
C SER A 26 10.25 -19.65 10.19
N VAL A 27 11.36 -20.37 10.27
CA VAL A 27 12.54 -19.97 11.04
C VAL A 27 13.58 -19.45 10.08
N ALA A 28 13.99 -18.19 10.22
CA ALA A 28 14.99 -17.61 9.32
C ALA A 28 16.36 -18.28 9.51
N LYS A 29 17.10 -18.42 8.40
CA LYS A 29 18.52 -18.75 8.39
C LYS A 29 19.28 -17.61 9.05
N ARG A 30 20.39 -17.93 9.70
CA ARG A 30 21.25 -16.97 10.40
C ARG A 30 22.71 -17.34 10.15
N GLY A 31 23.52 -16.32 9.87
CA GLY A 31 24.94 -16.48 9.63
C GLY A 31 25.46 -15.44 8.65
N ALA A 32 26.61 -14.86 8.97
CA ALA A 32 27.27 -13.85 8.12
C ALA A 32 27.86 -14.43 6.82
N GLY A 33 27.73 -15.74 6.60
CA GLY A 33 28.30 -16.46 5.48
C GLY A 33 29.83 -16.62 5.55
N ALA A 34 30.33 -17.69 4.93
CA ALA A 34 31.76 -17.90 4.72
C ALA A 34 32.11 -17.55 3.28
N LYS A 35 33.09 -16.67 3.07
CA LYS A 35 33.55 -16.30 1.72
C LYS A 35 34.16 -17.50 1.01
N ILE A 36 33.63 -17.81 -0.18
CA ILE A 36 34.12 -18.89 -1.04
C ILE A 36 34.76 -18.39 -2.33
N ALA A 37 34.33 -17.23 -2.82
CA ALA A 37 34.89 -16.59 -4.01
C ALA A 37 34.65 -15.06 -4.00
N SER A 38 35.25 -14.36 -4.95
CA SER A 38 35.03 -12.93 -5.21
C SER A 38 35.13 -12.59 -6.69
N ALA A 39 34.53 -11.48 -7.09
CA ALA A 39 34.62 -10.90 -8.44
C ALA A 39 34.50 -9.36 -8.39
N GLU A 40 34.56 -8.71 -9.54
CA GLU A 40 34.30 -7.28 -9.70
C GLU A 40 33.21 -7.05 -10.74
N ILE A 41 32.16 -6.30 -10.39
CA ILE A 41 31.22 -5.75 -11.38
C ILE A 41 31.85 -4.49 -11.97
N THR A 42 32.10 -4.48 -13.28
CA THR A 42 32.60 -3.33 -14.03
C THR A 42 31.46 -2.64 -14.76
N LEU A 43 31.35 -1.33 -14.55
CA LEU A 43 30.41 -0.45 -15.24
C LEU A 43 31.12 0.14 -16.46
N THR A 44 30.47 0.16 -17.62
CA THR A 44 31.08 0.77 -18.82
C THR A 44 31.28 2.27 -18.63
N ALA A 45 32.28 2.85 -19.32
CA ALA A 45 32.61 4.27 -19.21
C ALA A 45 31.44 5.22 -19.57
N LYS A 46 30.47 4.75 -20.37
CA LYS A 46 29.25 5.48 -20.72
C LYS A 46 28.08 5.21 -19.76
N LEU A 47 28.26 4.35 -18.75
CA LEU A 47 27.22 3.99 -17.79
C LEU A 47 25.97 3.40 -18.47
N THR A 48 26.16 2.59 -19.51
CA THR A 48 25.07 1.96 -20.28
C THR A 48 25.00 0.45 -20.12
N GLN A 49 26.04 -0.19 -19.57
CA GLN A 49 26.14 -1.64 -19.40
C GLN A 49 27.01 -1.96 -18.19
N ALA A 50 26.73 -3.09 -17.56
CA ALA A 50 27.54 -3.68 -16.49
C ALA A 50 27.93 -5.12 -16.86
N SER A 51 29.12 -5.54 -16.46
CA SER A 51 29.60 -6.92 -16.60
C SER A 51 30.32 -7.34 -15.33
N ILE A 52 30.41 -8.65 -15.09
CA ILE A 52 31.15 -9.19 -13.94
C ILE A 52 32.45 -9.84 -14.41
N SER A 53 33.54 -9.65 -13.67
CA SER A 53 34.83 -10.27 -13.95
C SER A 53 34.80 -11.77 -13.67
N PRO A 54 35.72 -12.57 -14.23
CA PRO A 54 35.91 -13.95 -13.81
C PRO A 54 36.10 -14.10 -12.29
N LEU A 55 35.68 -15.25 -11.75
CA LEU A 55 35.80 -15.55 -10.32
C LEU A 55 37.25 -15.63 -9.86
N THR A 56 37.51 -15.09 -8.68
CA THR A 56 38.70 -15.33 -7.87
C THR A 56 38.30 -16.16 -6.67
N GLU A 57 38.66 -17.44 -6.68
CA GLU A 57 38.32 -18.39 -5.62
C GLU A 57 39.19 -18.20 -4.38
N VAL A 58 38.62 -18.50 -3.21
CA VAL A 58 39.42 -18.60 -1.98
C VAL A 58 40.29 -19.86 -2.02
N ARG A 59 41.51 -19.75 -1.49
CA ARG A 59 42.45 -20.88 -1.45
C ARG A 59 41.83 -22.05 -0.67
N GLY A 60 41.74 -23.21 -1.33
CA GLY A 60 41.18 -24.43 -0.72
C GLY A 60 39.68 -24.60 -0.90
N ALA A 61 39.00 -23.76 -1.71
CA ALA A 61 37.60 -23.97 -2.06
C ALA A 61 37.35 -25.38 -2.63
N THR A 62 36.27 -26.02 -2.19
CA THR A 62 35.84 -27.34 -2.68
C THR A 62 35.20 -27.23 -4.06
N THR A 63 35.09 -28.34 -4.80
CA THR A 63 34.41 -28.34 -6.11
C THR A 63 32.96 -27.85 -5.99
N GLY A 64 32.22 -28.27 -4.97
CA GLY A 64 30.85 -27.80 -4.75
C GLY A 64 30.75 -26.29 -4.49
N GLN A 65 31.72 -25.71 -3.78
CA GLN A 65 31.78 -24.26 -3.56
C GLN A 65 32.07 -23.50 -4.87
N ARG A 66 32.94 -24.03 -5.72
CA ARG A 66 33.20 -23.45 -7.06
C ARG A 66 31.94 -23.44 -7.92
N ASP A 67 31.24 -24.57 -7.96
CA ASP A 67 30.02 -24.73 -8.75
C ASP A 67 28.92 -23.78 -8.28
N LYS A 68 28.74 -23.63 -6.96
CA LYS A 68 27.82 -22.65 -6.36
C LYS A 68 28.18 -21.23 -6.79
N ALA A 69 29.43 -20.81 -6.62
CA ALA A 69 29.88 -19.46 -6.99
C ALA A 69 29.68 -19.18 -8.49
N ALA A 70 29.99 -20.15 -9.36
CA ALA A 70 29.79 -20.03 -10.81
C ALA A 70 28.32 -19.87 -11.18
N ARG A 71 27.42 -20.68 -10.58
CA ARG A 71 25.97 -20.56 -10.80
C ARG A 71 25.42 -19.23 -10.32
N THR A 72 25.87 -18.75 -9.15
CA THR A 72 25.49 -17.43 -8.64
C THR A 72 26.00 -16.31 -9.54
N GLN A 73 27.22 -16.42 -10.06
CA GLN A 73 27.74 -15.45 -11.05
C GLN A 73 26.86 -15.40 -12.30
N THR A 74 26.46 -16.55 -12.86
CA THR A 74 25.54 -16.59 -14.01
C THR A 74 24.20 -15.93 -13.68
N ALA A 75 23.64 -16.18 -12.49
CA ALA A 75 22.38 -15.55 -12.08
C ALA A 75 22.51 -14.03 -11.91
N ILE A 76 23.66 -13.55 -11.42
CA ILE A 76 23.99 -12.11 -11.37
C ILE A 76 24.08 -11.51 -12.78
N GLU A 77 24.75 -12.19 -13.72
CA GLU A 77 24.84 -11.73 -15.11
C GLU A 77 23.47 -11.60 -15.75
N GLN A 78 22.59 -12.57 -15.53
CA GLN A 78 21.22 -12.53 -16.03
C GLN A 78 20.40 -11.42 -15.35
N GLY A 79 20.59 -11.20 -14.05
CA GLY A 79 19.96 -10.08 -13.33
C GLY A 79 20.43 -8.71 -13.82
N LEU A 80 21.72 -8.56 -14.14
CA LEU A 80 22.25 -7.34 -14.78
C LEU A 80 21.68 -7.15 -16.19
N ALA A 81 21.51 -8.22 -16.97
CA ALA A 81 20.87 -8.18 -18.28
C ALA A 81 19.42 -7.72 -18.16
N TRP A 82 18.65 -8.31 -17.24
CA TRP A 82 17.27 -7.93 -16.95
C TRP A 82 17.14 -6.45 -16.55
N LEU A 83 18.06 -5.92 -15.74
CA LEU A 83 18.07 -4.49 -15.39
C LEU A 83 18.30 -3.58 -16.60
N ASN A 84 19.14 -3.99 -17.56
CA ASN A 84 19.32 -3.24 -18.79
C ASN A 84 18.04 -3.28 -19.66
N ASP A 85 17.35 -4.41 -19.68
CA ASP A 85 16.11 -4.61 -20.44
C ASP A 85 14.93 -3.82 -19.88
N CYS A 86 14.97 -3.44 -18.59
CA CYS A 86 14.02 -2.51 -17.98
C CYS A 86 14.12 -1.07 -18.54
N GLY A 87 15.06 -0.79 -19.45
CA GLY A 87 15.26 0.54 -20.04
C GLY A 87 15.87 1.56 -19.06
N LEU A 88 16.37 1.10 -17.92
CA LEU A 88 17.05 1.92 -16.93
C LEU A 88 18.53 2.04 -17.27
N GLY A 89 19.07 3.27 -17.24
CA GLY A 89 20.50 3.48 -17.32
C GLY A 89 21.18 3.26 -15.96
N ILE A 90 22.51 3.14 -15.95
CA ILE A 90 23.27 3.01 -14.69
C ILE A 90 23.10 4.27 -13.80
N ALA A 91 22.77 5.42 -14.38
CA ALA A 91 22.40 6.61 -13.61
C ALA A 91 21.13 6.40 -12.78
N ASP A 92 20.14 5.72 -13.36
CA ASP A 92 18.87 5.40 -12.70
C ASP A 92 19.05 4.35 -11.60
N TRP A 93 20.04 3.47 -11.74
CA TRP A 93 20.49 2.54 -10.70
C TRP A 93 21.16 3.25 -9.51
N GLY A 94 21.30 4.58 -9.55
CA GLY A 94 21.92 5.41 -8.52
C GLY A 94 23.42 5.65 -8.73
N LEU A 95 24.04 5.00 -9.71
CA LEU A 95 25.50 4.97 -9.88
C LEU A 95 26.07 6.10 -10.76
N GLY A 96 25.23 7.06 -11.17
CA GLY A 96 25.56 8.15 -12.11
C GLY A 96 26.20 9.40 -11.51
N ASN A 97 26.14 9.60 -10.18
CA ASN A 97 26.82 10.70 -9.51
C ASN A 97 27.17 10.30 -8.06
N PRO A 98 28.43 9.89 -7.78
CA PRO A 98 28.80 9.39 -6.47
C PRO A 98 28.87 10.55 -5.48
N LYS A 99 27.81 10.71 -4.69
CA LYS A 99 27.85 11.53 -3.47
C LYS A 99 28.37 10.75 -2.26
N SER A 100 28.56 9.43 -2.37
CA SER A 100 28.88 8.55 -1.25
C SER A 100 30.39 8.39 -1.02
N GLU A 101 30.79 8.35 0.25
CA GLU A 101 32.12 7.91 0.69
C GLU A 101 32.33 6.39 0.52
N ILE A 102 31.26 5.64 0.24
CA ILE A 102 31.20 4.17 0.16
C ILE A 102 31.80 3.65 -1.15
N ARG A 103 31.70 4.41 -2.24
CA ARG A 103 32.25 4.04 -3.55
C ARG A 103 33.44 4.93 -3.88
N ASN A 104 34.56 4.35 -4.33
CA ASN A 104 35.60 5.13 -4.99
C ASN A 104 35.04 5.68 -6.32
N PRO A 105 34.81 7.00 -6.45
CA PRO A 105 34.21 7.62 -7.64
C PRO A 105 34.99 7.34 -8.93
N LYS A 106 36.28 7.00 -8.79
CA LYS A 106 37.22 6.79 -9.90
C LYS A 106 37.23 5.35 -10.40
N SER A 107 36.75 4.39 -9.62
CA SER A 107 36.61 3.01 -10.09
C SER A 107 35.17 2.79 -10.55
N ASN A 108 34.99 2.61 -11.85
CA ASN A 108 33.77 2.02 -12.43
C ASN A 108 33.66 0.53 -12.07
N ARG A 109 34.01 0.17 -10.83
CA ARG A 109 34.13 -1.19 -10.34
C ARG A 109 33.50 -1.27 -8.96
N ILE A 110 32.75 -2.33 -8.73
CA ILE A 110 32.12 -2.67 -7.45
C ILE A 110 32.59 -4.07 -7.09
N SER A 111 33.12 -4.24 -5.87
CA SER A 111 33.60 -5.54 -5.41
C SER A 111 32.42 -6.44 -5.06
N VAL A 112 32.55 -7.72 -5.40
CA VAL A 112 31.54 -8.76 -5.16
C VAL A 112 32.16 -9.91 -4.37
N GLU A 113 31.44 -10.39 -3.36
CA GLU A 113 31.77 -11.61 -2.62
C GLU A 113 30.64 -12.64 -2.73
N PHE A 114 31.04 -13.90 -2.81
CA PHE A 114 30.14 -15.04 -2.82
C PHE A 114 30.30 -15.77 -1.49
N LEU A 115 29.19 -15.94 -0.77
CA LEU A 115 29.17 -16.44 0.59
C LEU A 115 28.36 -17.73 0.69
N GLU A 116 28.91 -18.75 1.34
CA GLU A 116 28.17 -19.98 1.69
C GLU A 116 27.58 -19.85 3.10
N GLY A 117 26.33 -20.25 3.29
CA GLY A 117 25.65 -20.17 4.58
C GLY A 117 25.25 -18.76 5.00
N HIS A 118 25.08 -17.83 4.04
CA HIS A 118 24.64 -16.46 4.33
C HIS A 118 23.12 -16.43 4.59
N ASP A 119 22.66 -15.46 5.38
CA ASP A 119 21.27 -15.41 5.85
C ASP A 119 20.32 -14.55 5.01
N VAL A 120 20.87 -13.74 4.12
CA VAL A 120 20.14 -12.94 3.13
C VAL A 120 20.61 -13.26 1.72
N VAL A 121 19.74 -13.07 0.73
CA VAL A 121 20.10 -13.33 -0.68
C VAL A 121 21.24 -12.42 -1.15
N LEU A 122 21.21 -11.16 -0.71
CA LEU A 122 22.14 -10.12 -1.10
C LEU A 122 22.17 -9.02 -0.03
N ASP A 123 23.36 -8.49 0.26
CA ASP A 123 23.53 -7.28 1.06
C ASP A 123 24.77 -6.49 0.62
N THR A 124 24.98 -5.32 1.23
CA THR A 124 26.19 -4.52 1.09
C THR A 124 26.84 -4.28 2.45
N ALA A 125 28.13 -4.58 2.55
CA ALA A 125 28.96 -4.19 3.70
C ALA A 125 30.26 -3.55 3.21
N ASP A 126 30.63 -2.40 3.77
CA ASP A 126 31.85 -1.67 3.43
C ASP A 126 32.03 -1.41 1.92
N GLY A 127 30.92 -1.22 1.20
CA GLY A 127 30.91 -1.00 -0.26
C GLY A 127 31.12 -2.25 -1.11
N ILE A 128 31.11 -3.43 -0.49
CA ILE A 128 31.20 -4.75 -1.14
C ILE A 128 29.79 -5.35 -1.19
N LEU A 129 29.36 -5.75 -2.39
CA LEU A 129 28.14 -6.53 -2.58
C LEU A 129 28.42 -7.98 -2.20
N ARG A 130 27.62 -8.57 -1.31
CA ARG A 130 27.81 -9.95 -0.87
C ARG A 130 26.56 -10.75 -1.22
N PHE A 131 26.75 -11.83 -1.96
CA PHE A 131 25.68 -12.69 -2.45
C PHE A 131 25.74 -14.04 -1.76
N ASP A 132 24.58 -14.55 -1.36
CA ASP A 132 24.47 -15.94 -0.94
C ASP A 132 24.62 -16.89 -2.14
N ALA A 133 25.58 -17.80 -2.03
CA ALA A 133 25.92 -18.77 -3.05
C ALA A 133 25.07 -20.05 -2.97
N ASP A 134 24.30 -20.24 -1.89
CA ASP A 134 23.44 -21.40 -1.72
C ASP A 134 22.10 -21.23 -2.46
N THR A 135 21.63 -20.00 -2.63
CA THR A 135 20.28 -19.66 -3.16
C THR A 135 20.04 -20.31 -4.52
N VAL A 136 21.02 -20.27 -5.42
CA VAL A 136 20.94 -20.89 -6.74
C VAL A 136 20.83 -22.42 -6.72
N THR A 137 21.11 -23.05 -5.58
CA THR A 137 20.98 -24.51 -5.38
C THR A 137 19.79 -24.90 -4.51
N GLU A 138 19.32 -24.00 -3.66
CA GLU A 138 18.19 -24.23 -2.74
C GLU A 138 16.83 -23.88 -3.37
N VAL A 139 16.84 -23.06 -4.42
CA VAL A 139 15.62 -22.54 -5.06
C VAL A 139 15.61 -22.92 -6.54
N ASP A 140 14.54 -23.57 -6.97
CA ASP A 140 14.30 -23.88 -8.37
C ASP A 140 13.68 -22.68 -9.09
N GLY A 141 14.14 -22.43 -10.31
CA GLY A 141 13.57 -21.40 -11.20
C GLY A 141 14.58 -20.36 -11.67
N ASP A 142 14.09 -19.42 -12.46
CA ASP A 142 14.88 -18.30 -12.97
C ASP A 142 14.96 -17.19 -11.90
N LEU A 143 16.19 -16.92 -11.44
CA LEU A 143 16.47 -15.92 -10.41
C LEU A 143 16.83 -14.54 -10.98
N SER A 144 16.79 -14.36 -12.30
CA SER A 144 17.18 -13.13 -12.99
C SER A 144 16.46 -11.90 -12.43
N VAL A 145 15.14 -11.98 -12.28
CA VAL A 145 14.32 -10.86 -11.78
C VAL A 145 14.64 -10.56 -10.31
N LEU A 146 14.85 -11.59 -9.48
CA LEU A 146 15.19 -11.43 -8.06
C LEU A 146 16.55 -10.76 -7.89
N TYR A 147 17.58 -11.28 -8.57
CA TYR A 147 18.92 -10.71 -8.50
C TYR A 147 18.98 -9.33 -9.15
N GLY A 148 18.25 -9.10 -10.24
CA GLY A 148 18.13 -7.77 -10.85
C GLY A 148 17.53 -6.75 -9.89
N LEU A 149 16.40 -7.07 -9.25
CA LEU A 149 15.79 -6.19 -8.26
C LEU A 149 16.70 -5.95 -7.04
N GLY A 150 17.39 -7.00 -6.56
CA GLY A 150 18.34 -6.90 -5.47
C GLY A 150 19.56 -6.04 -5.82
N LEU A 151 20.14 -6.23 -7.00
CA LEU A 151 21.23 -5.40 -7.52
C LEU A 151 20.81 -3.94 -7.60
N PHE A 152 19.63 -3.66 -8.14
CA PHE A 152 19.11 -2.29 -8.20
C PHE A 152 18.95 -1.68 -6.81
N HIS A 153 18.46 -2.44 -5.83
CA HIS A 153 18.34 -1.99 -4.45
C HIS A 153 19.72 -1.66 -3.85
N GLU A 154 20.69 -2.57 -3.94
CA GLU A 154 22.01 -2.37 -3.33
C GLU A 154 22.88 -1.34 -4.08
N PHE A 155 22.74 -1.20 -5.39
CA PHE A 155 23.44 -0.15 -6.14
C PHE A 155 23.10 1.26 -5.64
N GLN A 156 21.88 1.46 -5.14
CA GLN A 156 21.47 2.71 -4.52
C GLN A 156 22.10 2.92 -3.15
N HIS A 157 22.26 1.85 -2.36
CA HIS A 157 23.01 1.89 -1.11
C HIS A 157 24.49 2.21 -1.34
N VAL A 158 25.10 1.57 -2.34
CA VAL A 158 26.48 1.88 -2.79
C VAL A 158 26.56 3.36 -3.23
N ALA A 159 25.51 3.91 -3.82
CA ALA A 159 25.41 5.32 -4.18
C ALA A 159 25.15 6.28 -2.99
N GLY A 160 24.92 5.75 -1.78
CA GLY A 160 24.75 6.50 -0.53
C GLY A 160 23.32 6.92 -0.23
N LEU A 161 22.32 6.29 -0.85
CA LEU A 161 20.93 6.46 -0.43
C LEU A 161 20.68 5.74 0.90
N ASP A 162 19.80 6.31 1.71
CA ASP A 162 19.32 5.63 2.91
C ASP A 162 18.33 4.51 2.57
N GLU A 163 18.13 3.60 3.54
CA GLU A 163 17.23 2.45 3.43
C GLU A 163 15.82 2.82 2.96
N LYS A 164 15.26 3.93 3.45
CA LYS A 164 13.91 4.34 3.11
C LYS A 164 13.84 4.73 1.63
N ALA A 165 14.82 5.48 1.14
CA ALA A 165 14.90 5.89 -0.26
C ALA A 165 15.14 4.70 -1.20
N CYS A 166 16.02 3.76 -0.82
CA CYS A 166 16.28 2.54 -1.58
C CYS A 166 15.01 1.68 -1.73
N LEU A 167 14.26 1.47 -0.64
CA LEU A 167 13.00 0.70 -0.66
C LEU A 167 11.91 1.38 -1.50
N HIS A 168 11.80 2.71 -1.45
CA HIS A 168 10.89 3.46 -2.31
C HIS A 168 11.17 3.22 -3.78
N ARG A 169 12.42 3.40 -4.20
CA ARG A 169 12.83 3.20 -5.58
C ARG A 169 12.68 1.74 -6.01
N THR A 170 12.97 0.80 -5.12
CA THR A 170 12.75 -0.64 -5.37
C THR A 170 11.27 -0.91 -5.66
N LEU A 171 10.36 -0.33 -4.87
CA LEU A 171 8.93 -0.46 -5.09
C LEU A 171 8.49 0.21 -6.39
N THR A 172 9.03 1.39 -6.72
CA THR A 172 8.76 2.06 -8.01
C THR A 172 9.25 1.25 -9.20
N LEU A 173 10.41 0.59 -9.11
CA LEU A 173 10.85 -0.33 -10.15
C LEU A 173 9.85 -1.48 -10.29
N TYR A 174 9.46 -2.09 -9.17
CA TYR A 174 8.46 -3.16 -9.17
C TYR A 174 7.12 -2.76 -9.80
N GLU A 175 6.61 -1.55 -9.54
CA GLU A 175 5.37 -1.04 -10.12
C GLU A 175 5.43 -0.99 -11.66
N ASN A 176 6.59 -0.65 -12.22
CA ASN A 176 6.84 -0.49 -13.64
C ASN A 176 7.25 -1.80 -14.37
N MET A 177 7.44 -2.90 -13.63
CA MET A 177 7.75 -4.20 -14.21
C MET A 177 6.59 -4.76 -15.04
N SER A 178 6.90 -5.63 -16.00
CA SER A 178 5.89 -6.38 -16.73
C SER A 178 5.15 -7.35 -15.80
N GLU A 179 3.90 -7.69 -16.13
CA GLU A 179 3.13 -8.67 -15.34
C GLU A 179 3.79 -10.06 -15.36
N ALA A 180 4.51 -10.40 -16.44
CA ALA A 180 5.28 -11.64 -16.52
C ALA A 180 6.42 -11.65 -15.49
N ASP A 181 7.17 -10.55 -15.37
CA ASP A 181 8.25 -10.43 -14.39
C ASP A 181 7.72 -10.41 -12.95
N LYS A 182 6.60 -9.72 -12.70
CA LYS A 182 5.94 -9.72 -11.39
C LYS A 182 5.50 -11.13 -11.00
N ALA A 183 4.94 -11.89 -11.94
CA ALA A 183 4.54 -13.28 -11.71
C ALA A 183 5.75 -14.19 -11.46
N ALA A 184 6.83 -14.04 -12.23
CA ALA A 184 8.07 -14.79 -12.04
C ALA A 184 8.69 -14.52 -10.66
N LEU A 185 8.83 -13.24 -10.29
CA LEU A 185 9.34 -12.82 -8.99
C LEU A 185 8.46 -13.34 -7.84
N ALA A 186 7.14 -13.26 -7.99
CA ALA A 186 6.21 -13.79 -7.01
C ALA A 186 6.34 -15.30 -6.84
N GLY A 187 6.59 -16.05 -7.91
CA GLY A 187 6.86 -17.49 -7.86
C GLY A 187 8.11 -17.80 -7.03
N ILE A 188 9.21 -17.11 -7.31
CA ILE A 188 10.48 -17.26 -6.58
C ILE A 188 10.33 -16.88 -5.10
N LEU A 189 9.75 -15.72 -4.80
CA LEU A 189 9.56 -15.28 -3.42
C LEU A 189 8.55 -16.16 -2.65
N SER A 190 7.70 -16.92 -3.35
CA SER A 190 6.81 -17.90 -2.72
C SER A 190 7.52 -19.21 -2.35
N ALA A 191 8.75 -19.45 -2.81
CA ALA A 191 9.51 -20.66 -2.50
C ALA A 191 9.74 -20.83 -0.98
N PRO A 192 9.61 -22.05 -0.40
CA PRO A 192 9.76 -22.27 1.04
C PRO A 192 11.08 -21.81 1.65
N GLN A 193 12.15 -21.76 0.85
CA GLN A 193 13.52 -21.45 1.26
C GLN A 193 13.80 -19.94 1.33
N LEU A 194 12.94 -19.10 0.75
CA LEU A 194 13.12 -17.65 0.64
C LEU A 194 11.98 -16.87 1.27
N ASP A 195 12.28 -15.61 1.60
CA ASP A 195 11.36 -14.60 2.08
C ASP A 195 10.56 -15.11 3.28
N THR A 196 11.23 -15.15 4.44
CA THR A 196 10.62 -15.59 5.71
C THR A 196 9.28 -14.90 5.92
N ASP A 197 8.21 -15.66 6.13
CA ASP A 197 6.83 -15.16 6.27
C ASP A 197 6.29 -14.35 5.07
N LYS A 198 6.95 -14.45 3.91
CA LYS A 198 6.59 -13.75 2.66
C LYS A 198 6.51 -12.24 2.83
N VAL A 199 7.34 -11.70 3.71
CA VAL A 199 7.30 -10.30 4.13
C VAL A 199 7.61 -9.38 2.95
N PHE A 200 8.63 -9.69 2.15
CA PHE A 200 9.00 -8.86 1.01
C PHE A 200 8.01 -8.99 -0.14
N LEU A 201 7.56 -10.20 -0.48
CA LEU A 201 6.51 -10.41 -1.47
C LEU A 201 5.25 -9.63 -1.11
N ARG A 202 4.88 -9.65 0.17
CA ARG A 202 3.77 -8.87 0.68
C ARG A 202 4.00 -7.37 0.50
N PHE A 203 5.17 -6.87 0.88
CA PHE A 203 5.53 -5.46 0.70
C PHE A 203 5.34 -5.03 -0.77
N LEU A 204 5.85 -5.81 -1.72
CA LEU A 204 5.72 -5.51 -3.14
C LEU A 204 4.25 -5.46 -3.59
N ARG A 205 3.46 -6.47 -3.21
CA ARG A 205 2.04 -6.57 -3.60
C ARG A 205 1.15 -5.51 -2.97
N GLU A 206 1.33 -5.23 -1.69
CA GLU A 206 0.53 -4.25 -0.96
C GLU A 206 0.96 -2.82 -1.21
N GLY A 207 2.27 -2.59 -1.45
CA GLY A 207 2.81 -1.25 -1.66
C GLY A 207 2.60 -0.72 -3.07
N ALA A 208 2.52 -1.61 -4.06
CA ALA A 208 2.35 -1.20 -5.45
C ALA A 208 1.03 -0.46 -5.66
N GLY A 209 1.09 0.71 -6.29
CA GLY A 209 -0.05 1.56 -6.60
C GLY A 209 -0.60 2.36 -5.42
N GLN A 210 -0.01 2.24 -4.22
CA GLN A 210 -0.50 2.96 -3.04
C GLN A 210 -0.06 4.43 -3.01
N PRO A 211 -0.81 5.30 -2.29
CA PRO A 211 -0.35 6.64 -1.96
C PRO A 211 0.96 6.65 -1.16
N GLN A 212 1.72 7.74 -1.25
CA GLN A 212 3.04 7.87 -0.62
C GLN A 212 3.03 7.60 0.90
N GLU A 213 1.99 8.04 1.60
CA GLU A 213 1.84 7.81 3.04
C GLU A 213 1.75 6.32 3.39
N GLU A 214 0.99 5.56 2.61
CA GLU A 214 0.85 4.12 2.82
C GLU A 214 2.12 3.36 2.40
N LYS A 215 2.80 3.80 1.34
CA LYS A 215 4.14 3.29 0.99
C LYS A 215 5.14 3.50 2.13
N ASP A 216 5.16 4.69 2.73
CA ASP A 216 6.00 5.00 3.89
C ASP A 216 5.69 4.08 5.08
N ARG A 217 4.41 3.83 5.36
CA ARG A 217 3.95 2.89 6.40
C ARG A 217 4.44 1.47 6.12
N LEU A 218 4.29 1.00 4.89
CA LEU A 218 4.70 -0.35 4.47
C LEU A 218 6.22 -0.53 4.46
N ILE A 219 6.99 0.51 4.12
CA ILE A 219 8.45 0.51 4.24
C ILE A 219 8.87 0.39 5.71
N ALA A 220 8.26 1.17 6.60
CA ALA A 220 8.54 1.07 8.03
C ALA A 220 8.18 -0.33 8.59
N TRP A 221 7.06 -0.90 8.12
CA TRP A 221 6.64 -2.25 8.46
C TRP A 221 7.64 -3.31 7.95
N LEU A 222 8.07 -3.25 6.69
CA LEU A 222 9.03 -4.17 6.10
C LEU A 222 10.33 -4.20 6.90
N ARG A 223 10.90 -3.01 7.19
CA ARG A 223 12.14 -2.88 7.97
C ARG A 223 12.02 -3.48 9.36
N ALA A 224 10.87 -3.35 10.01
CA ALA A 224 10.63 -3.98 11.29
C ALA A 224 10.54 -5.50 11.16
N ARG A 225 9.90 -6.01 10.10
CA ARG A 225 9.66 -7.45 9.90
C ARG A 225 10.83 -8.23 9.36
N THR A 226 11.78 -7.60 8.66
CA THR A 226 13.05 -8.25 8.30
C THR A 226 13.95 -8.47 9.52
N GLN A 227 13.78 -7.65 10.57
CA GLN A 227 14.52 -7.78 11.84
C GLN A 227 13.79 -8.67 12.85
N ILE A 228 12.45 -8.59 12.90
CA ILE A 228 11.61 -9.24 13.90
C ILE A 228 10.80 -10.37 13.26
N GLU A 229 11.27 -11.59 13.50
CA GLU A 229 10.53 -12.82 13.20
C GLU A 229 9.27 -12.90 14.07
N LEU A 230 8.20 -13.49 13.53
CA LEU A 230 7.00 -13.78 14.28
C LEU A 230 7.05 -15.20 14.83
N PRO A 231 6.88 -15.40 16.15
CA PRO A 231 6.88 -16.73 16.74
C PRO A 231 5.54 -17.44 16.53
N TYR A 232 4.76 -17.08 15.52
CA TYR A 232 3.44 -17.62 15.21
C TYR A 232 3.12 -17.40 13.72
N ASN A 233 2.12 -18.13 13.22
CA ASN A 233 1.70 -18.04 11.83
C ASN A 233 0.97 -16.72 11.56
N SER A 234 1.70 -15.79 10.95
CA SER A 234 1.22 -14.44 10.65
C SER A 234 0.11 -14.41 9.59
N GLN A 235 0.11 -15.38 8.67
CA GLN A 235 -0.93 -15.52 7.65
C GLN A 235 -2.28 -15.93 8.27
N ARG A 236 -2.29 -16.83 9.25
CA ARG A 236 -3.51 -17.20 9.99
C ARG A 236 -4.12 -16.02 10.75
N VAL A 237 -3.27 -15.22 11.40
CA VAL A 237 -3.72 -13.99 12.08
C VAL A 237 -4.35 -13.02 11.09
N ARG A 238 -3.73 -12.87 9.91
CA ARG A 238 -4.27 -12.01 8.87
C ARG A 238 -5.61 -12.51 8.32
N GLN A 239 -5.73 -13.81 8.06
CA GLN A 239 -7.00 -14.41 7.62
C GLN A 239 -8.10 -14.14 8.64
N ALA A 240 -7.81 -14.25 9.94
CA ALA A 240 -8.76 -13.87 10.98
C ALA A 240 -9.19 -12.40 10.90
N ILE A 241 -8.25 -11.48 10.64
CA ILE A 241 -8.52 -10.04 10.48
C ILE A 241 -9.38 -9.74 9.24
N GLU A 242 -9.13 -10.44 8.14
CA GLU A 242 -9.85 -10.23 6.87
C GLU A 242 -11.26 -10.86 6.87
N GLN A 243 -11.46 -11.95 7.61
CA GLN A 243 -12.73 -12.67 7.67
C GLN A 243 -13.70 -12.11 8.69
N GLU A 244 -13.21 -11.64 9.85
CA GLU A 244 -14.04 -11.17 10.96
C GLU A 244 -14.07 -9.63 11.02
N THR A 245 -14.96 -9.00 10.23
CA THR A 245 -15.02 -7.54 10.09
C THR A 245 -16.08 -6.85 10.96
N GLU A 246 -17.08 -7.60 11.43
CA GLU A 246 -18.26 -7.03 12.12
C GLU A 246 -18.27 -7.34 13.63
N ASP A 247 -17.89 -8.54 14.05
CA ASP A 247 -17.87 -8.95 15.46
C ASP A 247 -16.45 -8.86 16.04
N LEU A 248 -16.20 -7.81 16.82
CA LEU A 248 -14.91 -7.59 17.48
C LEU A 248 -14.56 -8.68 18.50
N ALA A 249 -15.54 -9.32 19.14
CA ALA A 249 -15.29 -10.40 20.08
C ALA A 249 -14.90 -11.69 19.34
N ALA A 250 -15.58 -12.00 18.23
CA ALA A 250 -15.22 -13.11 17.35
C ALA A 250 -13.83 -12.89 16.73
N LEU A 251 -13.56 -11.70 16.18
CA LEU A 251 -12.26 -11.31 15.65
C LEU A 251 -11.15 -11.50 16.69
N ARG A 252 -11.38 -11.02 17.93
CA ARG A 252 -10.44 -11.18 19.04
C ARG A 252 -10.15 -12.65 19.32
N MET A 253 -11.19 -13.49 19.39
CA MET A 253 -11.01 -14.93 19.62
C MET A 253 -10.29 -15.62 18.47
N ALA A 254 -10.60 -15.26 17.23
CA ALA A 254 -9.96 -15.79 16.03
C ALA A 254 -8.46 -15.45 15.99
N ILE A 255 -8.08 -14.19 16.24
CA ILE A 255 -6.67 -13.79 16.35
C ILE A 255 -5.99 -14.49 17.52
N TYR A 256 -6.65 -14.54 18.69
CA TYR A 256 -6.10 -15.22 19.86
C TYR A 256 -5.79 -16.68 19.58
N ASN A 257 -6.70 -17.41 18.93
CA ASN A 257 -6.53 -18.82 18.56
C ASN A 257 -5.44 -18.98 17.50
N ALA A 258 -5.43 -18.14 16.47
CA ALA A 258 -4.39 -18.16 15.44
C ALA A 258 -2.99 -18.03 16.04
N ILE A 259 -2.79 -17.07 16.96
CA ILE A 259 -1.53 -16.93 17.70
C ILE A 259 -1.34 -18.13 18.62
N HIS A 260 -2.36 -18.55 19.39
CA HIS A 260 -2.25 -19.64 20.36
C HIS A 260 -1.70 -20.92 19.76
N ASP A 261 -2.35 -21.34 18.67
CA ASP A 261 -2.25 -22.67 18.14
C ASP A 261 -0.94 -22.83 17.37
N THR A 262 -0.41 -21.71 16.86
CA THR A 262 0.79 -21.65 16.04
C THR A 262 2.01 -21.08 16.76
N TYR A 263 1.88 -20.70 18.03
CA TYR A 263 2.99 -20.11 18.76
C TYR A 263 4.14 -21.10 18.97
N VAL A 264 5.37 -20.64 18.77
CA VAL A 264 6.61 -21.39 18.93
C VAL A 264 7.54 -20.63 19.89
N GLU A 265 7.64 -21.15 21.12
CA GLU A 265 8.45 -20.56 22.19
C GLU A 265 9.95 -20.49 21.85
N GLU A 266 10.48 -21.51 21.15
CA GLU A 266 11.88 -21.53 20.73
C GLU A 266 12.24 -20.33 19.84
N VAL A 267 11.34 -19.96 18.92
CA VAL A 267 11.53 -18.81 18.02
C VAL A 267 11.49 -17.51 18.79
N ASP A 268 10.54 -17.35 19.72
CA ASP A 268 10.42 -16.14 20.53
C ASP A 268 11.61 -15.96 21.48
N THR A 269 12.08 -17.06 22.08
CA THR A 269 13.24 -17.08 22.96
C THR A 269 14.52 -16.70 22.21
N ALA A 270 14.75 -17.32 21.05
CA ALA A 270 15.90 -17.01 20.20
C ALA A 270 15.88 -15.55 19.73
N HIS A 271 14.71 -15.04 19.36
CA HIS A 271 14.55 -13.65 18.97
C HIS A 271 14.82 -12.68 20.14
N SER A 272 14.25 -12.96 21.32
CA SER A 272 14.44 -12.15 22.52
C SER A 272 15.92 -12.06 22.91
N ALA A 273 16.66 -13.16 22.81
CA ALA A 273 18.10 -13.18 23.03
C ALA A 273 18.85 -12.26 22.04
N ARG A 274 18.56 -12.36 20.73
CA ARG A 274 19.19 -11.51 19.71
C ARG A 274 18.91 -10.02 19.90
N VAL A 275 17.68 -9.65 20.27
CA VAL A 275 17.34 -8.26 20.56
C VAL A 275 18.11 -7.76 21.78
N ALA A 276 18.26 -8.59 22.81
CA ALA A 276 19.06 -8.25 23.97
C ALA A 276 20.54 -8.05 23.62
N ASP A 277 21.12 -8.94 22.80
CA ASP A 277 22.51 -8.84 22.32
C ASP A 277 22.70 -7.58 21.47
N TRP A 278 21.80 -7.31 20.52
CA TRP A 278 21.84 -6.09 19.71
C TRP A 278 21.72 -4.82 20.56
N CYS A 279 20.84 -4.81 21.56
CA CYS A 279 20.72 -3.70 22.49
C CYS A 279 22.03 -3.50 23.28
N LEU A 280 22.66 -4.57 23.74
CA LEU A 280 23.94 -4.53 24.45
C LEU A 280 25.06 -3.98 23.55
N GLU A 281 25.16 -4.46 22.31
CA GLU A 281 26.16 -4.05 21.33
C GLU A 281 26.04 -2.56 20.94
N ASN A 282 24.84 -1.99 21.03
CA ASN A 282 24.55 -0.62 20.63
C ASN A 282 24.40 0.35 21.84
N ASP A 283 24.79 -0.08 23.05
CA ASP A 283 24.61 0.70 24.29
C ASP A 283 23.16 1.16 24.54
N ILE A 284 22.19 0.39 24.07
CA ILE A 284 20.75 0.65 24.22
C ILE A 284 20.23 -0.05 25.47
N ARG A 285 19.69 0.72 26.42
CA ARG A 285 19.01 0.16 27.59
C ARG A 285 17.62 -0.33 27.20
N LEU A 286 17.42 -1.65 27.21
CA LEU A 286 16.10 -2.25 27.11
C LEU A 286 15.31 -1.99 28.40
N VAL A 287 14.30 -1.11 28.35
CA VAL A 287 13.43 -0.78 29.50
C VAL A 287 12.14 -1.61 29.49
N GLY A 288 11.83 -2.27 28.37
CA GLY A 288 10.74 -3.22 28.20
C GLY A 288 10.70 -3.77 26.77
N GLY A 289 10.34 -5.04 26.62
CA GLY A 289 10.20 -5.70 25.31
C GLY A 289 8.73 -5.83 24.89
N ARG A 290 8.43 -5.58 23.62
CA ARG A 290 7.10 -5.80 23.01
C ARG A 290 6.90 -7.28 22.70
N PHE A 291 6.78 -8.13 23.72
CA PHE A 291 6.73 -9.59 23.54
C PHE A 291 5.60 -10.28 24.29
N SER A 292 4.43 -9.65 24.41
CA SER A 292 3.32 -10.35 25.06
C SER A 292 2.02 -10.28 24.29
N ARG A 293 1.38 -11.45 24.28
CA ARG A 293 -0.04 -11.68 24.03
C ARG A 293 -0.93 -10.65 24.75
N ALA A 294 -0.51 -10.23 25.95
CA ALA A 294 -1.19 -9.24 26.76
C ALA A 294 -1.09 -7.82 26.18
N PHE A 295 0.04 -7.41 25.59
CA PHE A 295 0.15 -6.08 24.98
C PHE A 295 -0.61 -5.98 23.64
N TYR A 296 -0.69 -7.05 22.83
CA TYR A 296 -1.57 -7.04 21.65
C TYR A 296 -3.05 -6.93 22.06
N LEU A 297 -3.45 -7.69 23.08
CA LEU A 297 -4.78 -7.58 23.68
C LEU A 297 -5.03 -6.18 24.25
N ASP A 298 -4.08 -5.61 24.99
CA ASP A 298 -4.16 -4.26 25.54
C ASP A 298 -4.12 -3.19 24.46
N ALA A 299 -3.34 -3.34 23.40
CA ALA A 299 -3.29 -2.41 22.28
C ALA A 299 -4.58 -2.44 21.46
N MET A 300 -5.21 -3.61 21.27
CA MET A 300 -6.55 -3.68 20.67
C MET A 300 -7.60 -3.10 21.63
N LEU A 301 -7.56 -3.43 22.92
CA LEU A 301 -8.46 -2.86 23.94
C LEU A 301 -8.30 -1.33 24.05
N MET A 302 -7.08 -0.80 23.97
CA MET A 302 -6.76 0.63 24.05
C MET A 302 -7.05 1.36 22.73
N ALA A 303 -6.72 0.77 21.58
CA ALA A 303 -7.05 1.33 20.26
C ALA A 303 -8.56 1.38 20.03
N SER A 304 -9.32 0.47 20.66
CA SER A 304 -10.79 0.44 20.59
C SER A 304 -11.51 1.25 21.69
N ALA A 305 -10.82 1.78 22.70
CA ALA A 305 -11.50 2.35 23.88
C ALA A 305 -11.19 3.83 24.14
N LYS A 306 -11.58 4.71 23.22
CA LYS A 306 -12.08 6.04 23.66
C LYS A 306 -13.57 5.90 23.95
N LEU A 307 -13.90 5.53 25.18
CA LEU A 307 -15.26 5.40 25.64
C LEU A 307 -15.75 6.76 26.16
N LEU A 308 -16.82 7.27 25.55
CA LEU A 308 -17.53 8.44 26.02
C LEU A 308 -18.70 7.98 26.89
N PRO A 309 -18.96 8.66 28.02
CA PRO A 309 -20.20 8.45 28.77
C PRO A 309 -21.38 8.78 27.85
N GLY A 310 -22.41 7.92 27.77
CA GLY A 310 -23.60 8.23 26.96
C GLY A 310 -24.25 9.55 27.35
N ARG A 311 -24.21 9.90 28.65
CA ARG A 311 -24.63 11.21 29.18
C ARG A 311 -23.92 12.41 28.54
N ALA A 312 -22.66 12.24 28.10
CA ALA A 312 -21.90 13.32 27.47
C ALA A 312 -22.34 13.57 26.02
N LEU A 313 -23.07 12.63 25.41
CA LEU A 313 -23.59 12.75 24.03
C LEU A 313 -25.00 13.35 23.98
N GLN A 314 -25.69 13.46 25.12
CA GLN A 314 -27.10 13.85 25.19
C GLN A 314 -27.39 15.17 24.50
N GLU A 315 -26.60 16.21 24.79
CA GLU A 315 -26.83 17.54 24.21
C GLU A 315 -26.65 17.53 22.68
N SER A 316 -25.55 16.97 22.18
CA SER A 316 -25.28 16.90 20.74
C SER A 316 -26.30 16.06 19.99
N ILE A 317 -26.72 14.92 20.56
CA ILE A 317 -27.74 14.06 19.94
C ILE A 317 -29.11 14.72 19.99
N ARG A 318 -29.45 15.45 21.06
CA ARG A 318 -30.69 16.24 21.12
C ARG A 318 -30.70 17.32 20.04
N THR A 319 -29.61 18.06 19.87
CA THR A 319 -29.48 19.07 18.80
C THR A 319 -29.61 18.43 17.42
N PHE A 320 -29.00 17.27 17.20
CA PHE A 320 -29.14 16.52 15.95
C PHE A 320 -30.60 16.10 15.71
N GLU A 321 -31.27 15.54 16.71
CA GLU A 321 -32.65 15.08 16.60
C GLU A 321 -33.63 16.24 16.35
N GLU A 322 -33.44 17.38 17.04
CA GLU A 322 -34.19 18.61 16.80
C GLU A 322 -33.99 19.11 15.37
N ALA A 323 -32.74 19.20 14.91
CA ALA A 323 -32.41 19.61 13.56
C ALA A 323 -33.05 18.69 12.51
N PHE A 324 -32.93 17.36 12.69
CA PHE A 324 -33.48 16.37 11.79
C PHE A 324 -35.01 16.43 11.71
N LYS A 325 -35.70 16.56 12.85
CA LYS A 325 -37.17 16.69 12.91
C LYS A 325 -37.68 18.00 12.32
N SER A 326 -36.90 19.07 12.44
CA SER A 326 -37.25 20.39 11.90
C SER A 326 -36.90 20.56 10.42
N ALA A 327 -36.07 19.67 9.87
CA ALA A 327 -35.62 19.75 8.50
C ALA A 327 -36.80 19.49 7.55
N ALA A 328 -37.06 20.46 6.67
CA ALA A 328 -38.12 20.39 5.68
C ALA A 328 -37.61 20.94 4.35
N PHE A 329 -38.15 20.40 3.26
CA PHE A 329 -37.88 20.89 1.92
C PHE A 329 -38.93 21.92 1.52
N ALA A 330 -38.48 23.09 1.08
CA ALA A 330 -39.32 24.12 0.49
C ALA A 330 -39.06 24.21 -1.01
N PHE A 331 -39.48 23.20 -1.77
CA PHE A 331 -39.38 23.25 -3.23
C PHE A 331 -40.40 24.24 -3.80
N GLU A 332 -39.98 25.09 -4.72
CA GLU A 332 -40.89 26.01 -5.42
C GLU A 332 -41.56 25.35 -6.63
N ASN A 333 -40.86 24.44 -7.31
CA ASN A 333 -41.36 23.71 -8.47
C ASN A 333 -42.43 22.67 -8.08
N GLU A 334 -43.62 22.74 -8.69
CA GLU A 334 -44.75 21.85 -8.41
C GLU A 334 -44.41 20.37 -8.65
N THR A 335 -43.62 20.04 -9.66
CA THR A 335 -43.20 18.65 -9.95
C THR A 335 -42.36 18.06 -8.82
N LEU A 336 -41.47 18.86 -8.22
CA LEU A 336 -40.67 18.46 -7.07
C LEU A 336 -41.52 18.34 -5.79
N LYS A 337 -42.54 19.21 -5.63
CA LYS A 337 -43.50 19.11 -4.52
C LYS A 337 -44.31 17.82 -4.60
N GLU A 338 -44.83 17.48 -5.78
CA GLU A 338 -45.62 16.27 -6.02
C GLU A 338 -44.82 14.97 -5.79
N ARG A 339 -43.49 15.03 -5.95
CA ARG A 339 -42.62 13.86 -5.74
C ARG A 339 -42.48 13.45 -4.27
N GLY A 340 -42.74 14.37 -3.33
CA GLY A 340 -42.84 14.06 -1.91
C GLY A 340 -41.53 13.57 -1.28
N PHE A 341 -40.39 14.21 -1.61
CA PHE A 341 -39.12 13.92 -0.95
C PHE A 341 -39.23 14.14 0.56
N SER A 342 -38.87 13.11 1.33
CA SER A 342 -38.93 13.13 2.80
C SER A 342 -37.66 12.55 3.38
N PHE A 343 -37.22 13.15 4.49
CA PHE A 343 -36.14 12.63 5.32
C PHE A 343 -36.51 11.31 6.02
N ASP A 344 -37.76 10.85 5.96
CA ASP A 344 -38.16 9.53 6.48
C ASP A 344 -37.30 8.38 5.94
N THR A 345 -36.80 8.53 4.72
CA THR A 345 -35.88 7.58 4.08
C THR A 345 -34.53 7.45 4.79
N LEU A 346 -34.14 8.43 5.60
CA LEU A 346 -32.93 8.43 6.43
C LEU A 346 -33.22 8.02 7.89
N GLY A 347 -34.46 7.66 8.21
CA GLY A 347 -34.91 7.43 9.58
C GLY A 347 -34.15 6.31 10.29
N GLY A 348 -33.76 5.25 9.58
CA GLY A 348 -33.01 4.12 10.16
C GLY A 348 -31.61 4.54 10.64
N GLU A 349 -30.87 5.26 9.79
CA GLU A 349 -29.55 5.77 10.08
C GLU A 349 -29.60 6.89 11.13
N ALA A 350 -30.60 7.78 11.06
CA ALA A 350 -30.82 8.81 12.07
C ALA A 350 -31.12 8.21 13.46
N GLN A 351 -31.97 7.18 13.51
CA GLN A 351 -32.29 6.47 14.76
C GLN A 351 -31.06 5.76 15.34
N THR A 352 -30.17 5.26 14.48
CA THR A 352 -28.90 4.64 14.91
C THR A 352 -28.03 5.65 15.65
N VAL A 353 -27.96 6.91 15.18
CA VAL A 353 -27.26 8.00 15.89
C VAL A 353 -27.95 8.32 17.21
N ILE A 354 -29.29 8.41 17.23
CA ILE A 354 -30.06 8.73 18.45
C ILE A 354 -29.85 7.66 19.54
N ASN A 355 -29.85 6.39 19.15
CA ASN A 355 -29.72 5.25 20.05
C ASN A 355 -28.36 5.17 20.77
N LEU A 356 -27.35 5.92 20.33
CA LEU A 356 -26.07 5.99 21.05
C LEU A 356 -26.24 6.52 22.48
N THR A 357 -27.23 7.40 22.74
CA THR A 357 -27.51 7.90 24.10
C THR A 357 -28.08 6.86 25.06
N ALA A 358 -28.67 5.78 24.54
CA ALA A 358 -29.27 4.73 25.38
C ALA A 358 -28.23 3.84 26.07
N LYS A 359 -26.96 3.95 25.67
CA LYS A 359 -25.84 3.18 26.22
C LYS A 359 -25.13 3.98 27.32
N ASP A 360 -24.77 3.32 28.42
CA ASP A 360 -24.02 3.95 29.52
C ASP A 360 -22.64 4.46 29.04
N LYS A 361 -22.00 3.71 28.14
CA LYS A 361 -20.75 4.08 27.47
C LYS A 361 -20.81 3.72 25.99
N VAL A 362 -20.23 4.57 25.16
CA VAL A 362 -20.17 4.42 23.70
C VAL A 362 -18.73 4.62 23.24
N SER A 363 -18.24 3.80 22.30
CA SER A 363 -16.90 3.98 21.74
C SER A 363 -16.87 5.09 20.68
N SER A 364 -15.75 5.81 20.57
CA SER A 364 -15.56 6.82 19.52
C SER A 364 -15.74 6.24 18.11
N ALA A 365 -15.29 5.00 17.90
CA ALA A 365 -15.45 4.30 16.62
C ALA A 365 -16.92 4.04 16.29
N GLU A 366 -17.73 3.70 17.28
CA GLU A 366 -19.17 3.49 17.10
C GLU A 366 -19.89 4.80 16.74
N ILE A 367 -19.49 5.92 17.37
CA ILE A 367 -20.00 7.25 17.03
C ILE A 367 -19.60 7.63 15.60
N GLU A 368 -18.34 7.46 15.22
CA GLU A 368 -17.85 7.74 13.88
C GLU A 368 -18.53 6.87 12.82
N GLY A 369 -18.74 5.58 13.12
CA GLY A 369 -19.46 4.65 12.25
C GLY A 369 -20.90 5.08 11.99
N ALA A 370 -21.65 5.40 13.05
CA ALA A 370 -23.02 5.89 12.93
C ALA A 370 -23.10 7.20 12.14
N LEU A 371 -22.20 8.16 12.40
CA LEU A 371 -22.15 9.41 11.65
C LEU A 371 -21.76 9.22 10.18
N THR A 372 -20.84 8.30 9.90
CA THR A 372 -20.41 8.00 8.52
C THR A 372 -21.54 7.36 7.73
N ALA A 373 -22.25 6.40 8.33
CA ALA A 373 -23.42 5.78 7.73
C ALA A 373 -24.51 6.82 7.42
N PHE A 374 -24.85 7.68 8.39
CA PHE A 374 -25.82 8.76 8.20
C PHE A 374 -25.40 9.74 7.09
N LYS A 375 -24.15 10.21 7.09
CA LYS A 375 -23.62 11.10 6.03
C LYS A 375 -23.68 10.46 4.65
N LYS A 376 -23.38 9.16 4.55
CA LYS A 376 -23.47 8.42 3.29
C LYS A 376 -24.92 8.33 2.81
N ALA A 377 -25.85 8.00 3.70
CA ALA A 377 -27.28 7.96 3.38
C ALA A 377 -27.79 9.34 2.93
N LEU A 378 -27.38 10.41 3.62
CA LEU A 378 -27.73 11.78 3.26
C LEU A 378 -27.20 12.18 1.87
N ARG A 379 -25.95 11.83 1.53
CA ARG A 379 -25.38 12.09 0.19
C ARG A 379 -26.09 11.32 -0.92
N ASN A 380 -26.45 10.06 -0.67
CA ASN A 380 -27.21 9.27 -1.64
C ASN A 380 -28.60 9.87 -1.85
N PHE A 381 -29.22 10.35 -0.78
CA PHE A 381 -30.50 11.05 -0.85
C PHE A 381 -30.38 12.38 -1.63
N GLU A 382 -29.35 13.18 -1.38
CA GLU A 382 -29.04 14.40 -2.14
C GLU A 382 -28.86 14.10 -3.64
N ALA A 383 -28.09 13.05 -3.98
CA ALA A 383 -27.92 12.62 -5.36
C ALA A 383 -29.25 12.27 -6.02
N SER A 384 -30.17 11.62 -5.29
CA SER A 384 -31.50 11.30 -5.83
C SER A 384 -32.34 12.53 -6.14
N ILE A 385 -32.20 13.62 -5.36
CA ILE A 385 -32.86 14.90 -5.63
C ILE A 385 -32.22 15.55 -6.88
N MET A 386 -30.89 15.58 -6.95
CA MET A 386 -30.17 16.15 -8.10
C MET A 386 -30.52 15.46 -9.42
N GLU A 387 -30.59 14.12 -9.42
CA GLU A 387 -31.02 13.35 -10.59
C GLU A 387 -32.46 13.67 -11.02
N GLU A 388 -33.34 14.03 -10.09
CA GLU A 388 -34.71 14.45 -10.42
C GLU A 388 -34.73 15.89 -10.98
N ILE A 389 -33.93 16.80 -10.41
CA ILE A 389 -33.77 18.17 -10.93
C ILE A 389 -33.25 18.15 -12.37
N ASP A 390 -32.20 17.38 -12.63
CA ASP A 390 -31.61 17.25 -13.98
C ASP A 390 -32.63 16.69 -14.99
N ARG A 391 -33.47 15.74 -14.56
CA ARG A 391 -34.56 15.20 -15.38
C ARG A 391 -35.60 16.26 -15.72
N ILE A 392 -36.01 17.08 -14.75
CA ILE A 392 -36.96 18.18 -14.97
C ILE A 392 -36.37 19.22 -15.94
N GLN A 393 -35.13 19.66 -15.70
CA GLN A 393 -34.45 20.64 -16.55
C GLN A 393 -34.26 20.16 -17.99
N THR A 394 -33.93 18.88 -18.17
CA THR A 394 -33.80 18.26 -19.49
C THR A 394 -35.14 18.23 -20.22
N ALA A 395 -36.23 17.88 -19.52
CA ALA A 395 -37.58 17.86 -20.09
C ALA A 395 -38.07 19.26 -20.48
N GLU A 396 -37.87 20.27 -19.63
CA GLU A 396 -38.22 21.67 -19.93
C GLU A 396 -37.41 22.22 -21.11
N SER A 397 -36.10 21.94 -21.15
CA SER A 397 -35.23 22.35 -22.26
C SER A 397 -35.68 21.76 -23.60
N ALA A 398 -36.12 20.49 -23.61
CA ALA A 398 -36.67 19.84 -24.78
C ALA A 398 -37.99 20.50 -25.23
N LEU A 399 -38.85 20.86 -24.28
CA LEU A 399 -40.12 21.55 -24.54
C LEU A 399 -39.88 22.92 -25.17
N ILE A 400 -39.00 23.75 -24.58
CA ILE A 400 -38.63 25.07 -25.10
C ILE A 400 -38.03 24.96 -26.52
N ALA A 401 -37.17 23.96 -26.76
CA ALA A 401 -36.60 23.74 -28.08
C ALA A 401 -37.63 23.29 -29.12
N SER A 402 -38.70 22.60 -28.70
CA SER A 402 -39.82 22.20 -29.56
C SER A 402 -40.73 23.38 -29.88
N GLU A 403 -41.05 24.24 -28.90
CA GLU A 403 -41.85 25.45 -29.08
C GLU A 403 -41.15 26.46 -29.98
N ARG A 404 -39.84 26.66 -29.80
CA ARG A 404 -39.01 27.50 -30.71
C ARG A 404 -39.04 26.98 -32.14
N ARG A 405 -38.96 25.66 -32.33
CA ARG A 405 -39.06 25.04 -33.67
C ARG A 405 -40.46 25.22 -34.27
N ALA A 406 -41.52 25.08 -33.48
CA ALA A 406 -42.89 25.29 -33.94
C ALA A 406 -43.14 26.75 -34.36
N LEU A 407 -42.65 27.72 -33.56
CA LEU A 407 -42.72 29.16 -33.88
C LEU A 407 -42.00 29.50 -35.18
N LEU A 408 -40.79 28.98 -35.38
CA LEU A 408 -40.02 29.18 -36.62
C LEU A 408 -40.72 28.55 -37.84
N THR A 409 -41.35 27.39 -37.66
CA THR A 409 -42.09 26.70 -38.72
C THR A 409 -43.37 27.47 -39.10
N ASN A 410 -44.09 28.02 -38.11
CA ASN A 410 -45.27 28.85 -38.34
C ASN A 410 -44.92 30.16 -39.06
N LEU A 411 -43.86 30.86 -38.64
CA LEU A 411 -43.34 32.06 -39.32
C LEU A 411 -42.94 31.77 -40.78
N GLN A 412 -42.28 30.63 -41.03
CA GLN A 412 -41.95 30.21 -42.40
C GLN A 412 -43.20 29.88 -43.24
N SER A 413 -44.27 29.38 -42.62
CA SER A 413 -45.54 29.11 -43.30
C SER A 413 -46.33 30.39 -43.63
N GLU A 414 -46.30 31.40 -42.77
CA GLU A 414 -46.90 32.73 -43.00
C GLU A 414 -46.18 33.50 -44.11
N ILE A 415 -44.84 33.45 -44.13
CA ILE A 415 -44.04 34.07 -45.21
C ILE A 415 -44.33 33.39 -46.57
N ARG A 416 -44.68 32.10 -46.57
CA ARG A 416 -44.91 31.32 -47.79
C ARG A 416 -46.34 31.43 -48.33
N ASN A 417 -47.28 32.00 -47.57
CA ASN A 417 -48.68 32.15 -48.01
C ASN A 417 -49.28 33.50 -47.56
N PRO A 418 -48.95 34.62 -48.23
CA PRO A 418 -49.53 35.92 -47.90
C PRO A 418 -50.91 36.02 -48.54
N LYS A 419 -51.96 35.63 -47.83
CA LYS A 419 -53.34 35.95 -48.23
C LYS A 419 -54.13 36.58 -47.09
N SER A 420 -54.81 37.66 -47.49
CA SER A 420 -55.74 38.54 -46.78
C SER A 420 -55.18 39.31 -45.58
N GLY A 421 -54.85 40.57 -45.84
CA GLY A 421 -54.73 41.57 -44.80
C GLY A 421 -56.11 41.87 -44.19
N GLU A 422 -56.26 41.52 -42.92
CA GLU A 422 -57.15 42.21 -42.00
C GLU A 422 -56.31 42.60 -40.77
N ARG A 423 -56.28 43.90 -40.48
CA ARG A 423 -55.75 44.43 -39.22
C ARG A 423 -56.70 43.98 -38.11
N MET A 424 -56.19 43.21 -37.15
CA MET A 424 -56.83 43.02 -35.85
C MET A 424 -55.80 43.25 -34.74
N GLY A 425 -56.08 44.28 -33.94
CA GLY A 425 -56.03 44.26 -32.48
C GLY A 425 -54.73 43.85 -31.78
N GLY A 426 -54.20 44.78 -30.98
CA GLY A 426 -53.09 44.52 -30.07
C GLY A 426 -53.34 43.32 -29.14
N GLY A 427 -52.28 42.54 -28.98
CA GLY A 427 -52.10 41.57 -27.92
C GLY A 427 -50.61 41.46 -27.70
N GLU A 428 -50.10 42.13 -26.65
CA GLU A 428 -48.75 41.90 -26.16
C GLU A 428 -48.59 40.40 -25.90
N SER A 429 -47.65 39.76 -26.57
CA SER A 429 -47.35 38.35 -26.33
C SER A 429 -46.81 38.21 -24.89
N PRO A 430 -47.44 37.38 -24.03
CA PRO A 430 -46.99 37.15 -22.66
C PRO A 430 -45.55 36.65 -22.53
N ALA A 431 -44.96 36.17 -23.64
CA ALA A 431 -43.60 35.67 -23.71
C ALA A 431 -42.54 36.77 -23.49
N TRP A 432 -42.82 38.02 -23.87
CA TRP A 432 -41.86 39.11 -23.71
C TRP A 432 -41.75 39.61 -22.26
N ASN A 433 -42.85 39.59 -21.49
CA ASN A 433 -42.83 40.05 -20.10
C ASN A 433 -42.09 39.08 -19.15
N ARG A 434 -41.92 37.81 -19.52
CA ARG A 434 -41.14 36.85 -18.71
C ARG A 434 -39.63 36.99 -18.88
N LEU A 435 -39.18 37.69 -19.93
CA LEU A 435 -37.74 37.83 -20.25
C LEU A 435 -37.07 39.04 -19.62
N ILE A 436 -37.82 39.93 -18.95
CA ILE A 436 -37.28 41.17 -18.37
C ILE A 436 -37.02 41.04 -16.84
N HIS A 437 -37.49 39.99 -16.17
CA HIS A 437 -37.34 39.88 -14.71
C HIS A 437 -36.13 39.11 -14.18
N ASP A 438 -35.33 38.44 -15.01
CA ASP A 438 -34.16 37.65 -14.56
C ASP A 438 -32.81 38.34 -14.83
N ARG A 439 -32.74 39.67 -14.72
CA ARG A 439 -31.46 40.37 -14.91
C ARG A 439 -31.00 41.34 -13.84
N ASP A 440 -31.74 41.49 -12.75
CA ASP A 440 -31.24 42.17 -11.55
C ASP A 440 -31.76 41.45 -10.30
N GLU A 441 -30.99 40.49 -9.79
CA GLU A 441 -30.61 40.28 -8.37
C GLU A 441 -29.62 39.13 -8.20
#